data_AF-A0A9W6TW26-F1
#
_entry.id   AF-A0A9W6TW26-F1
#
_cell.length_a   1.000
_cell.length_b   1.000
_cell.length_c   1.000
_cell.angle_alpha   90.00
_cell.angle_beta   90.00
_cell.angle_gamma   90.00
#
_symmetry.space_group_name_H-M   'P 1'
#
loop_
_entity.id
_entity.type
_entity.pdbx_description
1 polymer ?
#
loop_
_entity_poly.entity_id
_entity_poly.type
_entity_poly.pdbx_seq_one_letter_code
_entity_poly.pdbx_strand_id
1 'polypeptide(L)'
;MIVLSYVDDYDADLTGFSFELIDDDNWFAQMLDEARLVLVTSWSDLFAHVVYSLGVVATTANMKELLRWAPTQGTRIHHAKGPSRDELQHLSSVGPGNTSQNTRHDEVEMSGSYRCLVPRHFCDNEFITTVVKCNPKVKPMAGARSACFAVEFDCYKVGISGKKEEVEAEWGKFDHTTVVKLHILHSPGLEMPKMIQEFAHLHEIRVYNSTIREWDQDATIKNSFHPNLTVLALIRSNMTNGLVPPGFQSNDFPVNLTHTFA
;
A
#
# COMPACT_ATOMS: atom_id res chain seq x y z
N MET A 1 4.19 -21.61 -7.10
CA MET A 1 5.43 -20.91 -6.75
C MET A 1 5.26 -19.49 -7.26
N ILE A 2 5.34 -18.48 -6.39
CA ILE A 2 5.06 -17.07 -6.72
C ILE A 2 5.83 -16.60 -7.96
N VAL A 3 7.07 -17.03 -8.14
CA VAL A 3 7.90 -16.66 -9.30
C VAL A 3 7.31 -17.12 -10.64
N LEU A 4 6.61 -18.27 -10.68
CA LEU A 4 6.10 -18.82 -11.94
C LEU A 4 4.98 -17.98 -12.55
N SER A 5 4.22 -17.20 -11.76
CA SER A 5 3.18 -16.32 -12.33
C SER A 5 3.75 -15.11 -13.06
N TYR A 6 5.00 -14.70 -12.76
CA TYR A 6 5.66 -13.55 -13.38
C TYR A 6 6.56 -13.94 -14.56
N VAL A 7 6.83 -15.24 -14.76
CA VAL A 7 7.70 -15.72 -15.85
C VAL A 7 7.04 -15.50 -17.22
N ASP A 8 5.72 -15.67 -17.30
CA ASP A 8 4.98 -15.46 -18.55
C ASP A 8 4.87 -13.96 -18.91
N ASP A 9 4.98 -13.08 -17.91
CA ASP A 9 4.94 -11.61 -18.05
C ASP A 9 6.32 -10.99 -18.30
N TYR A 10 7.40 -11.78 -18.21
CA TYR A 10 8.77 -11.32 -18.43
C TYR A 10 9.10 -11.29 -19.92
N ASP A 11 9.46 -10.11 -20.42
CA ASP A 11 9.85 -9.89 -21.80
C ASP A 11 11.37 -10.04 -21.95
N ALA A 12 11.78 -11.11 -22.65
CA ALA A 12 13.18 -11.41 -22.90
C ALA A 12 13.85 -10.41 -23.87
N ASP A 13 13.07 -9.75 -24.74
CA ASP A 13 13.59 -8.76 -25.70
C ASP A 13 13.88 -7.43 -25.00
N LEU A 14 13.08 -7.06 -23.99
CA LEU A 14 13.30 -5.89 -23.15
C LEU A 14 14.21 -6.19 -21.93
N THR A 15 14.64 -7.43 -21.76
CA THR A 15 15.39 -7.91 -20.57
C THR A 15 14.71 -7.52 -19.25
N GLY A 16 13.39 -7.47 -19.23
CA GLY A 16 12.60 -6.88 -18.15
C GLY A 16 11.10 -7.10 -18.31
N PHE A 17 10.31 -6.42 -17.49
CA PHE A 17 8.85 -6.42 -17.63
C PHE A 17 8.40 -5.37 -18.65
N SER A 18 7.24 -5.59 -19.27
CA SER A 18 6.69 -4.62 -20.21
C SER A 18 6.34 -3.29 -19.53
N PHE A 19 6.41 -2.20 -20.29
CA PHE A 19 6.15 -0.85 -19.77
C PHE A 19 4.73 -0.70 -19.19
N GLU A 20 3.74 -1.36 -19.80
CA GLU A 20 2.35 -1.33 -19.35
C GLU A 20 2.19 -1.93 -17.94
N LEU A 21 2.90 -3.02 -17.65
CA LEU A 21 2.87 -3.68 -16.35
C LEU A 21 3.62 -2.86 -15.29
N ILE A 22 4.77 -2.29 -15.65
CA ILE A 22 5.54 -1.42 -14.73
C ILE A 22 4.76 -0.15 -14.40
N ASP A 23 3.98 0.40 -15.34
CA ASP A 23 3.14 1.59 -15.11
C ASP A 23 1.98 1.31 -14.14
N ASP A 24 1.45 0.09 -14.09
CA ASP A 24 0.41 -0.30 -13.13
C ASP A 24 0.98 -0.34 -11.70
N ASP A 25 0.64 0.67 -10.91
CA ASP A 25 1.07 0.79 -9.51
C ASP A 25 0.69 -0.40 -8.64
N ASN A 26 -0.46 -1.02 -8.90
CA ASN A 26 -0.98 -2.10 -8.06
C ASN A 26 -0.26 -3.42 -8.39
N TRP A 27 -0.09 -3.72 -9.68
CA TRP A 27 0.71 -4.86 -10.12
C TRP A 27 2.17 -4.71 -9.68
N PHE A 28 2.77 -3.54 -9.89
CA PHE A 28 4.18 -3.31 -9.57
C PHE A 28 4.45 -3.34 -8.06
N ALA A 29 3.54 -2.79 -7.24
CA ALA A 29 3.63 -2.90 -5.78
C ALA A 29 3.52 -4.35 -5.32
N GLN A 30 2.54 -5.10 -5.85
CA GLN A 30 2.35 -6.50 -5.53
C GLN A 30 3.57 -7.34 -5.93
N MET A 31 4.11 -7.12 -7.13
CA MET A 31 5.32 -7.78 -7.62
C MET A 31 6.51 -7.54 -6.68
N LEU A 32 6.75 -6.29 -6.25
CA LEU A 32 7.87 -5.96 -5.34
C LEU A 32 7.71 -6.60 -3.96
N ASP A 33 6.50 -6.57 -3.39
CA ASP A 33 6.26 -7.16 -2.08
C ASP A 33 6.32 -8.70 -2.12
N GLU A 34 5.82 -9.32 -3.19
CA GLU A 34 5.92 -10.77 -3.41
C GLU A 34 7.36 -11.21 -3.71
N ALA A 35 8.11 -10.41 -4.47
CA ALA A 35 9.52 -10.69 -4.75
C ALA A 35 10.35 -10.68 -3.48
N ARG A 36 10.05 -9.82 -2.50
CA ARG A 36 10.74 -9.80 -1.19
C ARG A 36 10.54 -11.06 -0.36
N LEU A 37 9.46 -11.81 -0.57
CA LEU A 37 9.26 -13.10 0.10
C LEU A 37 10.16 -14.21 -0.47
N VAL A 38 10.62 -14.05 -1.71
CA VAL A 38 11.39 -15.08 -2.42
C VAL A 38 12.86 -14.71 -2.56
N LEU A 39 13.14 -13.44 -2.82
CA LEU A 39 14.47 -12.89 -2.98
C LEU A 39 15.04 -12.60 -1.60
N VAL A 40 16.10 -13.31 -1.27
CA VAL A 40 16.91 -13.06 -0.07
C VAL A 40 17.52 -11.68 -0.20
N THR A 41 16.98 -10.71 0.54
CA THR A 41 17.41 -9.31 0.46
C THR A 41 18.66 -9.06 1.32
N SER A 42 18.96 -9.95 2.28
CA SER A 42 20.12 -9.85 3.16
C SER A 42 20.53 -11.19 3.79
N TRP A 43 21.76 -11.28 4.32
CA TRP A 43 22.23 -12.46 5.05
C TRP A 43 21.43 -12.74 6.35
N SER A 44 20.93 -11.70 7.00
CA SER A 44 20.04 -11.83 8.17
C SER A 44 18.67 -12.39 7.80
N ASP A 45 18.14 -11.96 6.66
CA ASP A 45 16.88 -12.43 6.10
C ASP A 45 16.97 -13.93 5.73
N LEU A 46 18.07 -14.34 5.07
CA LEU A 46 18.35 -15.75 4.80
C LEU A 46 18.37 -16.59 6.07
N PHE A 47 19.06 -16.11 7.10
CA PHE A 47 19.16 -16.82 8.37
C PHE A 47 17.78 -16.96 9.03
N ALA A 48 16.95 -15.90 9.01
CA ALA A 48 15.59 -15.94 9.52
C ALA A 48 14.73 -16.99 8.78
N HIS A 49 14.83 -17.05 7.45
CA HIS A 49 14.16 -18.07 6.64
C HIS A 49 14.62 -19.49 6.99
N VAL A 50 15.92 -19.71 7.21
CA VAL A 50 16.46 -21.02 7.61
C VAL A 50 16.00 -21.40 9.02
N VAL A 51 16.06 -20.48 9.99
CA VAL A 51 15.62 -20.75 11.36
C VAL A 51 14.12 -21.03 11.42
N TYR A 52 13.31 -20.24 10.72
CA TYR A 52 11.86 -20.43 10.66
C TYR A 52 11.50 -21.78 10.01
N SER A 53 12.09 -22.09 8.87
CA SER A 53 11.83 -23.35 8.16
C SER A 53 12.27 -24.58 8.98
N LEU A 54 13.44 -24.54 9.62
CA LEU A 54 13.88 -25.59 10.54
C LEU A 54 12.97 -25.73 11.76
N GLY A 55 12.48 -24.61 12.32
CA GLY A 55 11.51 -24.61 13.41
C GLY A 55 10.18 -25.27 13.04
N VAL A 56 9.65 -24.98 11.85
CA VAL A 56 8.43 -25.61 11.32
C VAL A 56 8.64 -27.11 11.08
N VAL A 57 9.79 -27.52 10.52
CA VAL A 57 10.11 -28.93 10.31
C VAL A 57 10.23 -29.67 11.64
N ALA A 58 10.93 -29.10 12.62
CA ALA A 58 11.13 -29.70 13.94
C ALA A 58 9.80 -29.88 14.70
N THR A 59 8.94 -28.86 14.69
CA THR A 59 7.61 -28.94 15.34
C THR A 59 6.67 -29.92 14.63
N THR A 60 6.71 -29.97 13.30
CA THR A 60 5.91 -30.94 12.51
C THR A 60 6.38 -32.38 12.72
N ALA A 61 7.69 -32.60 12.90
CA ALA A 61 8.24 -33.92 13.24
C ALA A 61 7.74 -34.40 14.62
N ASN A 62 7.68 -33.51 15.60
CA ASN A 62 7.19 -33.85 16.94
C ASN A 62 5.68 -34.14 16.94
N MET A 63 4.88 -33.39 16.16
CA MET A 63 3.44 -33.62 16.03
C MET A 63 3.10 -34.94 15.32
N LYS A 64 3.98 -35.44 14.44
CA LYS A 64 3.85 -36.78 13.84
C LYS A 64 3.99 -37.90 14.86
N GLU A 65 4.77 -37.73 15.92
CA GLU A 65 4.82 -38.71 17.01
C GLU A 65 3.50 -38.75 17.78
N LEU A 66 2.86 -37.60 17.98
CA LEU A 66 1.54 -37.51 18.62
C LEU A 66 0.43 -38.17 17.80
N LEU A 67 0.48 -38.05 16.46
CA LEU A 67 -0.48 -38.72 15.57
C LEU A 67 -0.20 -40.22 15.38
N ARG A 68 1.02 -40.68 15.67
CA ARG A 68 1.37 -42.11 15.65
C ARG A 68 0.85 -42.88 16.86
N TRP A 69 0.44 -42.18 17.92
CA TRP A 69 -0.24 -42.81 19.05
C TRP A 69 -1.75 -42.88 18.80
N ALA A 70 -2.14 -43.77 17.88
CA ALA A 70 -3.52 -44.25 17.83
C ALA A 70 -3.75 -45.16 19.05
N PRO A 71 -4.73 -44.87 19.93
CA PRO A 71 -5.02 -45.75 21.05
C PRO A 71 -5.65 -47.03 20.51
N THR A 72 -4.97 -48.16 20.70
CA THR A 72 -5.55 -49.49 20.52
C THR A 72 -6.54 -49.76 21.67
N GLN A 73 -7.67 -49.04 21.69
CA GLN A 73 -8.77 -49.39 22.60
C GLN A 73 -9.77 -50.27 21.87
N GLY A 74 -9.68 -51.56 22.21
CA GLY A 74 -10.66 -52.58 21.85
C GLY A 74 -12.07 -52.12 22.16
N THR A 75 -12.91 -52.20 21.14
CA THR A 75 -14.33 -51.93 21.18
C THR A 75 -14.99 -52.83 22.22
N ARG A 76 -15.55 -52.26 23.29
CA ARG A 76 -16.60 -52.92 24.07
C ARG A 76 -17.79 -51.99 24.17
N ILE A 77 -18.62 -52.05 23.14
CA ILE A 77 -19.95 -51.43 23.13
C ILE A 77 -20.77 -52.16 24.19
N HIS A 78 -21.02 -51.50 25.32
CA HIS A 78 -22.10 -51.92 26.21
C HIS A 78 -23.41 -51.43 25.59
N HIS A 79 -24.31 -52.37 25.30
CA HIS A 79 -25.67 -52.09 24.84
C HIS A 79 -26.38 -51.14 25.81
N ALA A 80 -26.54 -49.87 25.42
CA ALA A 80 -27.50 -48.98 26.04
C ALA A 80 -28.89 -49.32 25.50
N LYS A 81 -29.77 -49.81 26.38
CA LYS A 81 -31.19 -50.03 26.10
C LYS A 81 -31.88 -48.66 26.07
N GLY A 82 -32.30 -48.21 24.88
CA GLY A 82 -32.98 -46.93 24.71
C GLY A 82 -34.37 -46.91 25.37
N PRO A 83 -34.82 -45.77 25.93
CA PRO A 83 -36.18 -45.63 26.43
C PRO A 83 -37.18 -45.39 25.29
N SER A 84 -38.41 -45.86 25.55
CA SER A 84 -39.57 -45.92 24.65
C SER A 84 -40.04 -44.55 24.16
N ARG A 85 -40.71 -44.60 23.00
CA ARG A 85 -41.14 -43.49 22.15
C ARG A 85 -42.47 -42.85 22.58
N ASP A 86 -42.75 -42.83 23.89
CA ASP A 86 -44.05 -42.39 24.45
C ASP A 86 -43.98 -41.16 25.37
N GLU A 87 -42.83 -40.50 25.49
CA GLU A 87 -42.66 -39.29 26.31
C GLU A 87 -42.39 -38.04 25.46
N LEU A 88 -43.16 -37.87 24.37
CA LEU A 88 -43.00 -36.75 23.44
C LEU A 88 -44.34 -36.22 22.88
N GLN A 89 -45.39 -36.17 23.73
CA GLN A 89 -46.71 -35.67 23.33
C GLN A 89 -47.32 -34.58 24.22
N HIS A 90 -46.63 -34.06 25.22
CA HIS A 90 -47.11 -32.90 25.97
C HIS A 90 -46.12 -31.74 25.86
N LEU A 91 -46.29 -30.93 24.81
CA LEU A 91 -46.15 -29.46 24.80
C LEU A 91 -46.03 -28.96 23.35
N SER A 92 -47.15 -28.91 22.65
CA SER A 92 -47.31 -28.12 21.43
C SER A 92 -48.69 -27.46 21.47
N SER A 93 -48.71 -26.14 21.55
CA SER A 93 -49.91 -25.33 21.30
C SER A 93 -49.49 -23.88 21.00
N VAL A 94 -49.67 -23.50 19.74
CA VAL A 94 -49.44 -22.19 19.13
C VAL A 94 -50.66 -21.28 19.35
N GLY A 95 -50.45 -19.96 19.44
CA GLY A 95 -51.51 -18.94 19.31
C GLY A 95 -50.96 -17.51 19.12
N PRO A 96 -51.42 -16.70 18.13
CA PRO A 96 -50.75 -15.48 17.63
C PRO A 96 -51.42 -14.14 18.04
N GLY A 97 -50.76 -12.99 17.81
CA GLY A 97 -51.37 -11.67 18.04
C GLY A 97 -50.58 -10.41 17.59
N ASN A 98 -50.78 -10.00 16.34
CA ASN A 98 -50.92 -8.65 15.71
C ASN A 98 -50.36 -7.32 16.30
N THR A 99 -49.64 -6.60 15.40
CA THR A 99 -49.91 -5.25 14.81
C THR A 99 -49.96 -3.97 15.69
N SER A 100 -49.09 -2.97 15.43
CA SER A 100 -49.38 -1.77 14.60
C SER A 100 -48.42 -0.56 14.81
N GLN A 101 -48.01 0.04 13.68
CA GLN A 101 -47.81 1.47 13.33
C GLN A 101 -47.42 2.53 14.39
N ASN A 102 -46.41 3.37 14.09
CA ASN A 102 -46.67 4.76 13.61
C ASN A 102 -45.42 5.54 13.15
N THR A 103 -45.64 6.41 12.16
CA THR A 103 -44.78 7.40 11.50
C THR A 103 -44.59 8.72 12.29
N ARG A 104 -43.44 9.40 12.16
CA ARG A 104 -43.36 10.85 11.88
C ARG A 104 -41.94 11.35 11.54
N HIS A 105 -41.87 12.22 10.52
CA HIS A 105 -40.75 13.12 10.22
C HIS A 105 -40.60 14.17 11.33
N ASP A 106 -39.35 14.57 11.63
CA ASP A 106 -38.99 15.95 11.98
C ASP A 106 -37.48 16.15 11.72
N GLU A 107 -37.17 17.23 11.00
CA GLU A 107 -35.85 17.74 10.64
C GLU A 107 -35.40 18.73 11.73
N VAL A 108 -34.26 18.49 12.39
CA VAL A 108 -33.55 19.53 13.18
C VAL A 108 -32.03 19.36 13.03
N GLU A 109 -31.43 20.50 12.73
CA GLU A 109 -30.05 20.83 12.39
C GLU A 109 -29.04 20.72 13.57
N MET A 110 -27.77 20.48 13.20
CA MET A 110 -26.50 20.80 13.89
C MET A 110 -26.32 20.54 15.40
N SER A 111 -25.47 19.56 15.71
CA SER A 111 -24.18 19.74 16.42
C SER A 111 -23.63 18.38 16.87
N GLY A 112 -22.84 17.75 16.01
CA GLY A 112 -22.24 16.43 16.27
C GLY A 112 -20.99 16.53 17.14
N SER A 113 -21.16 16.67 18.46
CA SER A 113 -20.12 16.33 19.44
C SER A 113 -20.40 14.93 19.99
N TYR A 114 -19.91 13.90 19.30
CA TYR A 114 -19.93 12.54 19.84
C TYR A 114 -18.65 12.31 20.64
N ARG A 115 -18.81 12.33 21.96
CA ARG A 115 -17.79 11.94 22.94
C ARG A 115 -17.60 10.42 22.86
N CYS A 116 -16.50 9.97 22.25
CA CYS A 116 -16.14 8.55 22.18
C CYS A 116 -15.83 7.98 23.58
N LEU A 117 -16.42 6.82 23.91
CA LEU A 117 -16.26 6.15 25.20
C LEU A 117 -15.71 4.71 25.04
N VAL A 118 -14.50 4.51 24.49
CA VAL A 118 -13.76 3.22 24.53
C VAL A 118 -12.23 3.46 24.39
N PRO A 119 -11.30 2.65 24.96
CA PRO A 119 -9.89 3.02 25.14
C PRO A 119 -9.06 3.21 23.85
N ARG A 120 -8.65 4.47 23.63
CA ARG A 120 -7.39 5.04 23.07
C ARG A 120 -6.58 4.37 21.93
N HIS A 121 -7.11 3.45 21.13
CA HIS A 121 -6.43 2.99 19.92
C HIS A 121 -7.29 2.91 18.65
N PHE A 122 -8.53 3.38 18.69
CA PHE A 122 -9.47 3.21 17.58
C PHE A 122 -10.26 4.48 17.25
N CYS A 123 -9.54 5.59 17.11
CA CYS A 123 -10.06 6.80 16.45
C CYS A 123 -8.94 7.36 15.56
N ASP A 124 -8.58 6.64 14.49
CA ASP A 124 -8.06 7.36 13.34
C ASP A 124 -9.27 8.05 12.72
N ASN A 125 -9.33 9.33 13.02
CA ASN A 125 -10.26 10.26 12.45
C ASN A 125 -10.05 10.21 10.93
N GLU A 126 -11.07 9.81 10.20
CA GLU A 126 -11.22 10.07 8.78
C GLU A 126 -11.43 11.58 8.63
N PHE A 127 -10.41 12.35 8.99
CA PHE A 127 -10.36 13.77 8.69
C PHE A 127 -10.13 13.85 7.19
N ILE A 128 -11.16 14.33 6.49
CA ILE A 128 -11.09 14.86 5.13
C ILE A 128 -9.76 15.62 5.00
N THR A 129 -8.78 15.01 4.35
CA THR A 129 -7.45 15.60 4.14
C THR A 129 -7.18 15.54 2.64
N THR A 130 -6.98 16.73 2.09
CA THR A 130 -6.90 17.08 0.66
C THR A 130 -6.07 16.12 -0.19
N VAL A 131 -6.78 15.32 -1.00
CA VAL A 131 -6.57 14.91 -2.41
C VAL A 131 -5.19 14.50 -2.94
N VAL A 132 -4.19 14.21 -2.10
CA VAL A 132 -3.03 13.41 -2.54
C VAL A 132 -3.46 11.94 -2.55
N LYS A 133 -3.65 11.38 -3.75
CA LYS A 133 -4.14 10.00 -3.90
C LYS A 133 -2.96 9.04 -3.81
N CYS A 134 -2.97 8.24 -2.75
CA CYS A 134 -1.97 7.22 -2.50
C CYS A 134 -2.40 5.87 -3.07
N ASN A 135 -1.59 5.23 -3.90
CA ASN A 135 -1.94 3.96 -4.55
C ASN A 135 -0.75 2.97 -4.68
N PRO A 136 -0.91 1.69 -4.32
CA PRO A 136 -1.78 1.22 -3.25
C PRO A 136 -1.37 1.79 -1.88
N LYS A 137 -2.34 1.95 -0.99
CA LYS A 137 -2.10 2.33 0.41
C LYS A 137 -1.71 1.08 1.19
N VAL A 138 -0.46 0.99 1.63
CA VAL A 138 0.04 -0.16 2.39
C VAL A 138 0.30 0.22 3.85
N LYS A 139 0.00 -0.70 4.77
CA LYS A 139 0.28 -0.53 6.19
C LYS A 139 1.45 -1.43 6.57
N PRO A 140 2.67 -0.89 6.72
CA PRO A 140 3.82 -1.70 7.10
C PRO A 140 3.63 -2.24 8.53
N MET A 141 4.05 -3.48 8.78
CA MET A 141 3.83 -4.19 10.05
C MET A 141 4.52 -3.55 11.28
N ALA A 142 5.28 -2.47 11.10
CA ALA A 142 5.95 -1.75 12.19
C ALA A 142 6.03 -0.22 11.98
N GLY A 143 5.29 0.36 11.04
CA GLY A 143 5.34 1.80 10.75
C GLY A 143 4.25 2.60 11.45
N ALA A 144 4.61 3.77 11.99
CA ALA A 144 3.66 4.69 12.63
C ALA A 144 2.81 5.49 11.62
N ARG A 145 3.20 5.53 10.34
CA ARG A 145 2.51 6.23 9.25
C ARG A 145 2.08 5.25 8.15
N SER A 146 1.00 5.57 7.44
CA SER A 146 0.62 4.82 6.24
C SER A 146 1.70 5.00 5.17
N ALA A 147 2.27 3.90 4.71
CA ALA A 147 3.23 3.91 3.63
C ALA A 147 2.48 4.11 2.30
N CYS A 148 3.09 4.90 1.43
CA CYS A 148 2.51 5.22 0.14
C CYS A 148 3.41 4.77 -0.98
N PHE A 149 2.94 3.82 -1.79
CA PHE A 149 3.74 3.29 -2.88
C PHE A 149 3.88 4.28 -4.05
N ALA A 150 2.75 4.66 -4.65
CA ALA A 150 2.67 5.70 -5.66
C ALA A 150 1.86 6.89 -5.14
N VAL A 151 2.43 8.09 -5.30
CA VAL A 151 1.81 9.36 -4.95
C VAL A 151 1.31 10.03 -6.23
N GLU A 152 -0.01 10.13 -6.38
CA GLU A 152 -0.67 10.91 -7.42
C GLU A 152 -0.97 12.31 -6.85
N PHE A 153 -0.08 13.26 -7.12
CA PHE A 153 -0.16 14.65 -6.71
C PHE A 153 -0.74 15.50 -7.85
N ASP A 154 -2.06 15.70 -7.82
CA ASP A 154 -2.79 16.50 -8.80
C ASP A 154 -3.16 17.87 -8.23
N CYS A 155 -2.51 18.93 -8.71
CA CYS A 155 -2.74 20.28 -8.20
C CYS A 155 -4.17 20.79 -8.44
N TYR A 156 -4.84 20.37 -9.52
CA TYR A 156 -6.23 20.77 -9.79
C TYR A 156 -7.19 20.10 -8.82
N LYS A 157 -6.96 18.83 -8.50
CA LYS A 157 -7.78 18.12 -7.52
C LYS A 157 -7.57 18.64 -6.10
N VAL A 158 -6.32 18.97 -5.74
CA VAL A 158 -5.97 19.52 -4.42
C VAL A 158 -6.38 21.00 -4.29
N GLY A 159 -6.52 21.72 -5.41
CA GLY A 159 -6.93 23.13 -5.43
C GLY A 159 -5.78 24.11 -5.19
N ILE A 160 -4.56 23.76 -5.60
CA ILE A 160 -3.33 24.55 -5.43
C ILE A 160 -2.69 24.86 -6.78
N SER A 161 -1.75 25.81 -6.81
CA SER A 161 -1.05 26.20 -8.05
C SER A 161 0.28 25.45 -8.26
N GLY A 162 0.81 24.84 -7.20
CA GLY A 162 2.09 24.13 -7.22
C GLY A 162 3.26 24.97 -6.72
N LYS A 163 3.00 26.04 -5.95
CA LYS A 163 4.06 26.85 -5.32
C LYS A 163 4.81 26.04 -4.27
N LYS A 164 6.06 26.42 -4.00
CA LYS A 164 6.95 25.67 -3.09
C LYS A 164 6.30 25.38 -1.75
N GLU A 165 5.73 26.39 -1.07
CA GLU A 165 5.12 26.22 0.25
C GLU A 165 3.86 25.34 0.22
N GLU A 166 3.09 25.38 -0.87
CA GLU A 166 1.89 24.55 -1.05
C GLU A 166 2.28 23.09 -1.23
N VAL A 167 3.29 22.83 -2.06
CA VAL A 167 3.81 21.48 -2.31
C VAL A 167 4.42 20.92 -1.01
N GLU A 168 5.19 21.71 -0.27
CA GLU A 168 5.79 21.27 0.99
C GLU A 168 4.72 20.91 2.05
N ALA A 169 3.65 21.71 2.14
CA ALA A 169 2.56 21.44 3.07
C ALA A 169 1.79 20.16 2.74
N GLU A 170 1.60 19.85 1.46
CA GLU A 170 0.92 18.63 1.02
C GLU A 170 1.80 17.39 1.15
N TRP A 171 3.07 17.49 0.78
CA TRP A 171 3.99 16.37 0.88
C TRP A 171 4.22 15.95 2.33
N GLY A 172 4.31 16.91 3.26
CA GLY A 172 4.44 16.65 4.70
C GLY A 172 3.31 15.83 5.34
N LYS A 173 2.23 15.53 4.62
CA LYS A 173 1.11 14.69 5.09
C LYS A 173 1.37 13.20 4.97
N PHE A 174 2.34 12.77 4.17
CA PHE A 174 2.68 11.36 3.99
C PHE A 174 4.14 11.07 4.32
N ASP A 175 4.49 9.79 4.35
CA ASP A 175 5.87 9.35 4.62
C ASP A 175 6.66 9.25 3.30
N HIS A 176 7.46 10.27 3.01
CA HIS A 176 8.27 10.37 1.79
C HIS A 176 9.23 9.20 1.61
N THR A 177 9.69 8.59 2.71
CA THR A 177 10.68 7.51 2.66
C THR A 177 10.09 6.24 2.05
N THR A 178 8.77 6.11 2.03
CA THR A 178 8.07 4.93 1.52
C THR A 178 7.68 5.02 0.05
N VAL A 179 7.82 6.21 -0.55
CA VAL A 179 7.36 6.50 -1.91
C VAL A 179 8.32 5.93 -2.94
N VAL A 180 7.75 5.13 -3.84
CA VAL A 180 8.44 4.48 -4.96
C VAL A 180 8.14 5.21 -6.27
N LYS A 181 6.91 5.69 -6.47
CA LYS A 181 6.52 6.47 -7.66
C LYS A 181 5.94 7.82 -7.27
N LEU A 182 6.40 8.88 -7.91
CA LEU A 182 5.89 10.23 -7.70
C LEU A 182 5.34 10.80 -9.02
N HIS A 183 4.02 10.97 -9.07
CA HIS A 183 3.31 11.51 -10.22
C HIS A 183 2.79 12.91 -9.89
N ILE A 184 3.35 13.93 -10.55
CA ILE A 184 2.96 15.33 -10.43
C ILE A 184 2.11 15.69 -11.65
N LEU A 185 0.85 16.04 -11.43
CA LEU A 185 -0.14 16.25 -12.47
C LEU A 185 -0.74 17.66 -12.35
N HIS A 186 -0.97 18.29 -13.51
CA HIS A 186 -1.79 19.49 -13.63
C HIS A 186 -1.32 20.67 -12.76
N SER A 187 -0.01 20.85 -12.60
CA SER A 187 0.58 21.94 -11.81
C SER A 187 0.89 23.16 -12.70
N PRO A 188 0.13 24.26 -12.66
CA PRO A 188 0.34 25.41 -13.56
C PRO A 188 1.58 26.25 -13.25
N GLY A 189 2.17 26.11 -12.06
CA GLY A 189 3.40 26.80 -11.68
C GLY A 189 4.17 25.99 -10.66
N LEU A 190 4.64 24.81 -11.07
CA LEU A 190 5.38 23.88 -10.21
C LEU A 190 6.72 24.49 -9.80
N GLU A 191 6.89 24.66 -8.49
CA GLU A 191 8.13 25.07 -7.83
C GLU A 191 8.61 23.90 -6.96
N MET A 192 9.68 23.23 -7.38
CA MET A 192 10.11 21.98 -6.76
C MET A 192 10.78 22.24 -5.40
N PRO A 193 10.29 21.64 -4.29
CA PRO A 193 10.93 21.80 -3.00
C PRO A 193 12.13 20.89 -2.81
N LYS A 194 13.04 21.29 -1.91
CA LYS A 194 14.19 20.49 -1.48
C LYS A 194 13.81 19.13 -0.89
N MET A 195 12.58 19.02 -0.38
CA MET A 195 12.03 17.80 0.23
C MET A 195 12.02 16.61 -0.74
N ILE A 196 12.13 16.85 -2.06
CA ILE A 196 12.33 15.78 -3.05
C ILE A 196 13.51 14.88 -2.69
N GLN A 197 14.55 15.39 -2.02
CA GLN A 197 15.73 14.61 -1.60
C GLN A 197 15.43 13.56 -0.52
N GLU A 198 14.31 13.68 0.19
CA GLU A 198 13.91 12.72 1.24
C GLU A 198 13.31 11.43 0.66
N PHE A 199 12.99 11.41 -0.63
CA PHE A 199 12.39 10.28 -1.33
C PHE A 199 13.47 9.24 -1.70
N ALA A 200 13.98 8.53 -0.70
CA ALA A 200 15.13 7.63 -0.83
C ALA A 200 14.86 6.36 -1.68
N HIS A 201 13.60 5.97 -1.83
CA HIS A 201 13.20 4.75 -2.56
C HIS A 201 12.55 5.05 -3.90
N LEU A 202 12.68 6.28 -4.38
CA LEU A 202 12.05 6.74 -5.62
C LEU A 202 12.63 6.00 -6.83
N HIS A 203 11.73 5.36 -7.56
CA HIS A 203 11.98 4.63 -8.79
C HIS A 203 11.56 5.46 -10.02
N GLU A 204 10.45 6.17 -9.90
CA GLU A 204 9.87 6.97 -10.99
C GLU A 204 9.48 8.38 -10.53
N ILE A 205 9.85 9.36 -11.36
CA ILE A 205 9.31 10.73 -11.32
C ILE A 205 8.58 10.99 -12.64
N ARG A 206 7.29 11.28 -12.56
CA ARG A 206 6.46 11.66 -13.71
C ARG A 206 5.86 13.04 -13.50
N VAL A 207 6.07 13.94 -14.46
CA VAL A 207 5.47 15.28 -14.48
C VAL A 207 4.62 15.41 -15.73
N TYR A 208 3.30 15.44 -15.55
CA TYR A 208 2.34 15.47 -16.65
C TYR A 208 1.55 16.77 -16.69
N ASN A 209 1.42 17.34 -17.89
CA ASN A 209 0.58 18.51 -18.17
C ASN A 209 0.78 19.65 -17.16
N SER A 210 2.03 19.96 -16.87
CA SER A 210 2.43 20.90 -15.81
C SER A 210 3.45 21.91 -16.34
N THR A 211 3.52 23.09 -15.73
CA THR A 211 4.55 24.09 -16.04
C THR A 211 5.56 24.15 -14.91
N ILE A 212 6.79 23.74 -15.18
CA ILE A 212 7.92 23.81 -14.26
C ILE A 212 8.43 25.25 -14.25
N ARG A 213 8.08 25.95 -13.17
CA ARG A 213 8.46 27.35 -12.97
C ARG A 213 9.87 27.45 -12.40
N GLU A 214 10.11 26.72 -11.32
CA GLU A 214 11.37 26.73 -10.60
C GLU A 214 11.72 25.30 -10.17
N TRP A 215 12.94 24.87 -10.47
CA TRP A 215 13.49 23.62 -9.98
C TRP A 215 14.98 23.82 -9.80
N ASP A 216 15.29 24.31 -8.60
CA ASP A 216 16.58 24.85 -8.25
C ASP A 216 17.62 23.77 -7.95
N GLN A 217 18.86 24.23 -7.75
CA GLN A 217 19.98 23.37 -7.39
C GLN A 217 19.83 22.75 -5.99
N ASP A 218 19.05 23.36 -5.08
CA ASP A 218 18.76 22.80 -3.76
C ASP A 218 17.87 21.55 -3.86
N ALA A 219 17.02 21.45 -4.88
CA ALA A 219 16.15 20.32 -5.19
C ALA A 219 16.71 19.42 -6.31
N THR A 220 18.04 19.41 -6.48
CA THR A 220 18.70 18.63 -7.52
C THR A 220 18.48 17.12 -7.34
N ILE A 221 18.14 16.44 -8.43
CA ILE A 221 18.08 14.99 -8.51
C ILE A 221 19.50 14.43 -8.58
N LYS A 222 19.90 13.70 -7.54
CA LYS A 222 21.23 13.09 -7.43
C LYS A 222 21.14 11.59 -7.22
N ASN A 223 22.12 10.85 -7.74
CA ASN A 223 22.27 9.41 -7.51
C ASN A 223 22.46 9.09 -6.01
N SER A 224 23.18 9.96 -5.28
CA SER A 224 23.38 9.80 -3.83
C SER A 224 22.07 9.83 -3.02
N PHE A 225 21.05 10.58 -3.48
CA PHE A 225 19.75 10.67 -2.82
C PHE A 225 18.70 9.73 -3.44
N HIS A 226 18.82 9.45 -4.75
CA HIS A 226 17.89 8.63 -5.52
C HIS A 226 18.63 7.53 -6.29
N PRO A 227 19.25 6.55 -5.60
CA PRO A 227 20.03 5.50 -6.25
C PRO A 227 19.19 4.52 -7.08
N ASN A 228 17.88 4.44 -6.76
CA ASN A 228 16.94 3.52 -7.39
C ASN A 228 16.13 4.15 -8.53
N LEU A 229 16.42 5.42 -8.88
CA LEU A 229 15.67 6.14 -9.90
C LEU A 229 16.03 5.59 -11.30
N THR A 230 15.03 5.10 -12.00
CA THR A 230 15.16 4.50 -13.33
C THR A 230 14.34 5.24 -14.39
N VAL A 231 13.27 5.91 -13.98
CA VAL A 231 12.34 6.62 -14.88
C VAL A 231 12.22 8.10 -14.48
N LEU A 232 12.50 8.98 -15.44
CA LEU A 232 12.18 10.40 -15.36
C LEU A 232 11.40 10.80 -16.61
N ALA A 233 10.13 11.15 -16.44
CA ALA A 233 9.23 11.46 -17.54
C ALA A 233 8.61 12.85 -17.36
N LEU A 234 8.92 13.77 -18.27
CA LEU A 234 8.27 15.06 -18.42
C LEU A 234 7.37 14.97 -19.66
N ILE A 235 6.05 14.99 -19.47
CA ILE A 235 5.08 14.74 -20.55
C ILE A 235 4.11 15.91 -20.63
N ARG A 236 4.03 16.54 -21.81
CA ARG A 236 3.20 17.75 -22.02
C ARG A 236 3.50 18.84 -20.99
N SER A 237 4.76 18.91 -20.58
CA SER A 237 5.20 19.83 -19.53
C SER A 237 5.99 20.99 -20.14
N ASN A 238 5.77 22.19 -19.62
CA ASN A 238 6.47 23.39 -20.07
C ASN A 238 7.56 23.76 -19.07
N MET A 239 8.71 24.21 -19.56
CA MET A 239 9.81 24.68 -18.72
C MET A 239 10.01 26.17 -18.91
N THR A 240 10.33 26.86 -17.83
CA THR A 240 10.56 28.31 -17.89
C THR A 240 11.69 28.62 -18.86
N ASN A 241 11.44 29.52 -19.82
CA ASN A 241 12.34 29.88 -20.91
C ASN A 241 12.77 28.71 -21.84
N GLY A 242 12.08 27.56 -21.78
CA GLY A 242 12.41 26.38 -22.58
C GLY A 242 13.77 25.74 -22.25
N LEU A 243 14.35 26.06 -21.10
CA LEU A 243 15.62 25.52 -20.65
C LEU A 243 15.39 24.38 -19.66
N VAL A 244 16.26 23.36 -19.70
CA VAL A 244 16.28 22.29 -18.70
C VAL A 244 16.62 22.90 -17.34
N PRO A 245 15.78 22.75 -16.30
CA PRO A 245 16.02 23.35 -14.99
C PRO A 245 17.33 22.88 -14.34
N PRO A 246 17.94 23.72 -13.48
CA PRO A 246 19.17 23.38 -12.76
C PRO A 246 19.08 22.10 -11.92
N GLY A 247 17.89 21.76 -11.41
CA GLY A 247 17.67 20.55 -10.62
C GLY A 247 17.89 19.23 -11.37
N PHE A 248 17.98 19.26 -12.70
CA PHE A 248 18.33 18.09 -13.52
C PHE A 248 19.80 18.06 -13.93
N GLN A 249 20.58 19.10 -13.62
CA GLN A 249 21.95 19.28 -14.12
C GLN A 249 23.01 18.88 -13.10
N SER A 250 22.72 17.89 -12.25
CA SER A 250 23.69 17.38 -11.28
C SER A 250 24.90 16.75 -11.97
N ASN A 251 26.10 16.93 -11.41
CA ASN A 251 27.25 16.10 -11.78
C ASN A 251 27.09 14.65 -11.31
N ASP A 252 26.34 14.43 -10.23
CA ASP A 252 26.02 13.12 -9.67
C ASP A 252 24.58 12.74 -10.08
N PHE A 253 24.25 12.82 -11.37
CA PHE A 253 22.91 12.48 -11.85
C PHE A 253 22.68 10.95 -11.80
N PRO A 254 21.46 10.44 -11.53
CA PRO A 254 21.20 9.01 -11.40
C PRO A 254 21.67 8.21 -12.61
N VAL A 255 22.50 7.20 -12.36
CA VAL A 255 23.17 6.43 -13.42
C VAL A 255 22.31 5.30 -13.99
N ASN A 256 21.26 4.92 -13.26
CA ASN A 256 20.37 3.81 -13.60
C ASN A 256 19.15 4.25 -14.42
N LEU A 257 19.15 5.48 -14.95
CA LEU A 257 18.06 5.98 -15.79
C LEU A 257 18.01 5.21 -17.10
N THR A 258 17.09 4.26 -17.19
CA THR A 258 16.82 3.50 -18.42
C THR A 258 15.83 4.22 -19.32
N HIS A 259 14.96 5.05 -18.73
CA HIS A 259 13.89 5.73 -19.47
C HIS A 259 13.85 7.22 -19.12
N THR A 260 14.20 8.05 -20.10
CA THR A 260 14.06 9.50 -20.04
C THR A 260 13.17 9.98 -21.18
N PHE A 261 12.05 10.61 -20.82
CA PHE A 261 11.11 11.22 -21.77
C PHE A 261 10.96 12.69 -21.42
N ALA A 262 11.10 13.59 -22.39
CA ALA A 262 10.97 15.03 -22.21
C ALA A 262 10.18 15.66 -23.36
#